data_AF-A0AAX1KRZ1-F1
#
_entry.id   AF-A0AAX1KRZ1-F1
#
_cell.length_a   1.000
_cell.length_b   1.000
_cell.length_c   1.000
_cell.angle_alpha   90.00
_cell.angle_beta   90.00
_cell.angle_gamma   90.00
#
_symmetry.space_group_name_H-M   'P 1'
#
loop_
_entity.id
_entity.type
_entity.pdbx_description
1 polymer ?
#
loop_
_entity_poly.entity_id
_entity_poly.type
_entity_poly.pdbx_seq_one_letter_code
_entity_poly.pdbx_strand_id
1 'polypeptide(L)'
;MSIDNATVRELAENNIFRKMTRADINTMLNTPGAEVDVEYALQVLIDEGHKSILFPHDVKGIYILAGNVTVPAPVTLISFSPCVKPYTITDDSSFLNKGAVIRKAAGADYIFGPGTVPRFYGLLLDGRDSSRPLFNHENQRRGGMLFNCGIYRFLYGIGSYSYTSVQVGMSSICANHDGVYNLIDSRLINCTINANTRNGVYLSKGANNNLFQNIRNEWNGGVGYLSDGSVGNIINGELVDRNGSANFAVLNGGGFLVGDAFSQRPGRTSAAGSSYNTHFYMEGAGSYIMLSNVVTRTGVDDDGQGKLTPERVLTTGGGSTDMTFIANGCDLSGYTLSALRQITTAEKMIFRGNKGAPDLITTGLYQFQNGRGNVGGAKSNQVLTSGVGSVLTLSFQETGLADPATAQATVPLCRTLLIESLTSGGVSGKFKLPFQIRRVVQAANVDLYTSEARSSPTGAYAVTGATGVNVSLAVNADATLTTVTLTSVDGIGRFLRVTILDN
;
A
#
# COMPACT_ATOMS: atom_id res chain seq x y z
N MET A 1 -11.83 -48.73 39.29
CA MET A 1 -13.14 -48.10 39.03
C MET A 1 -13.26 -46.93 39.99
N SER A 2 -13.24 -45.71 39.46
CA SER A 2 -13.56 -44.44 40.13
C SER A 2 -14.09 -43.52 39.05
N ILE A 3 -15.32 -43.78 38.60
CA ILE A 3 -16.07 -42.85 37.76
C ILE A 3 -16.70 -41.88 38.77
N ASP A 4 -15.92 -40.91 39.24
CA ASP A 4 -16.47 -39.81 40.02
C ASP A 4 -17.08 -38.80 39.05
N ASN A 5 -18.41 -38.89 38.91
CA ASN A 5 -19.33 -37.88 38.38
C ASN A 5 -18.83 -37.04 37.20
N ALA A 6 -18.20 -37.68 36.21
CA ALA A 6 -17.85 -36.98 34.98
C ALA A 6 -19.13 -36.67 34.19
N THR A 7 -19.38 -35.38 33.93
CA THR A 7 -20.54 -35.00 33.12
C THR A 7 -20.36 -35.46 31.68
N VAL A 8 -21.44 -35.68 30.92
CA VAL A 8 -21.35 -36.08 29.49
C VAL A 8 -20.41 -35.16 28.70
N ARG A 9 -20.38 -33.86 29.04
CA ARG A 9 -19.47 -32.86 28.46
C ARG A 9 -17.98 -33.14 28.68
N GLU A 10 -17.60 -33.73 29.82
CA GLU A 10 -16.21 -34.11 30.12
C GLU A 10 -15.77 -35.38 29.37
N LEU A 11 -16.73 -36.15 28.85
CA LEU A 11 -16.50 -37.44 28.21
C LEU A 11 -16.75 -37.42 26.68
N ALA A 12 -17.51 -36.45 26.17
CA ALA A 12 -18.05 -36.52 24.81
C ALA A 12 -17.08 -36.14 23.68
N GLU A 13 -15.98 -35.40 23.95
CA GLU A 13 -15.02 -34.93 22.92
C GLU A 13 -13.61 -34.75 23.51
N ASN A 14 -12.56 -34.75 22.68
CA ASN A 14 -11.17 -34.44 23.11
C ASN A 14 -11.04 -32.97 23.52
N ASN A 15 -11.46 -32.65 24.73
CA ASN A 15 -11.44 -31.30 25.28
C ASN A 15 -10.43 -31.14 26.43
N ILE A 16 -10.08 -29.90 26.72
CA ILE A 16 -9.09 -29.54 27.75
C ILE A 16 -9.49 -30.03 29.16
N PHE A 17 -10.79 -30.10 29.48
CA PHE A 17 -11.26 -30.54 30.80
C PHE A 17 -10.90 -32.01 31.09
N ARG A 18 -10.70 -32.85 30.08
CA ARG A 18 -10.31 -34.27 30.27
C ARG A 18 -9.02 -34.44 31.08
N LYS A 19 -8.14 -33.44 31.05
CA LYS A 19 -6.85 -33.47 31.74
C LYS A 19 -6.69 -32.38 32.78
N MET A 20 -7.71 -31.54 33.00
CA MET A 20 -7.72 -30.58 34.10
C MET A 20 -8.12 -31.22 35.42
N THR A 21 -7.69 -30.63 36.53
CA THR A 21 -8.13 -31.06 37.86
C THR A 21 -9.61 -30.69 38.07
N ARG A 22 -10.30 -31.44 38.95
CA ARG A 22 -11.69 -31.15 39.30
C ARG A 22 -11.87 -29.75 39.91
N ALA A 23 -10.89 -29.30 40.69
CA ALA A 23 -10.89 -27.96 41.30
C ALA A 23 -10.81 -26.85 40.23
N ASP A 24 -9.96 -27.03 39.22
CA ASP A 24 -9.80 -26.09 38.12
C ASP A 24 -11.05 -26.03 37.23
N ILE A 25 -11.64 -27.19 36.92
CA ILE A 25 -12.91 -27.26 36.17
C ILE A 25 -14.00 -26.50 36.95
N ASN A 26 -14.14 -26.76 38.26
CA ASN A 26 -15.13 -26.06 39.09
C ASN A 26 -14.88 -24.55 39.12
N THR A 27 -13.63 -24.11 39.15
CA THR A 27 -13.25 -22.69 39.10
C THR A 27 -13.65 -22.07 37.77
N MET A 28 -13.31 -22.71 36.64
CA MET A 28 -13.66 -22.25 35.30
C MET A 28 -15.17 -22.13 35.08
N LEU A 29 -15.96 -23.02 35.67
CA LEU A 29 -17.43 -23.02 35.50
C LEU A 29 -18.15 -22.02 36.40
N ASN A 30 -17.62 -21.73 37.59
CA ASN A 30 -18.38 -21.02 38.63
C ASN A 30 -17.89 -19.61 38.92
N THR A 31 -16.63 -19.28 38.63
CA THR A 31 -16.01 -18.02 39.04
C THR A 31 -15.71 -17.12 37.83
N PRO A 32 -16.50 -16.05 37.58
CA PRO A 32 -16.25 -15.11 36.50
C PRO A 32 -14.85 -14.50 36.55
N GLY A 33 -14.13 -14.58 35.43
CA GLY A 33 -12.81 -13.97 35.27
C GLY A 33 -11.68 -14.68 36.01
N ALA A 34 -11.96 -15.79 36.70
CA ALA A 34 -10.89 -16.57 37.31
C ALA A 34 -9.95 -17.11 36.24
N GLU A 35 -8.65 -16.87 36.44
CA GLU A 35 -7.60 -17.31 35.53
C GLU A 35 -7.08 -18.67 35.99
N VAL A 36 -7.10 -19.65 35.10
CA VAL A 36 -6.72 -21.03 35.40
C VAL A 36 -5.65 -21.48 34.42
N ASP A 37 -4.49 -21.86 34.93
CA ASP A 37 -3.39 -22.40 34.13
C ASP A 37 -3.79 -23.78 33.58
N VAL A 38 -3.69 -23.94 32.26
CA VAL A 38 -4.04 -25.19 31.57
C VAL A 38 -2.88 -25.76 30.76
N GLU A 39 -1.65 -25.29 30.97
CA GLU A 39 -0.47 -25.81 30.28
C GLU A 39 -0.28 -27.31 30.53
N TYR A 40 -0.43 -27.75 31.78
CA TYR A 40 -0.29 -29.16 32.15
C TYR A 40 -1.30 -30.05 31.41
N ALA A 41 -2.54 -29.58 31.28
CA ALA A 41 -3.61 -30.32 30.62
C ALA A 41 -3.40 -30.36 29.09
N LEU A 42 -2.99 -29.23 28.52
CA LEU A 42 -2.72 -29.12 27.09
C LEU A 42 -1.53 -29.98 26.67
N GLN A 43 -0.45 -29.96 27.44
CA GLN A 43 0.75 -30.76 27.16
C GLN A 43 0.43 -32.24 27.16
N VAL A 44 -0.30 -32.75 28.17
CA VAL A 44 -0.69 -34.16 28.23
C VAL A 44 -1.54 -34.57 27.03
N LEU A 45 -2.48 -33.71 26.58
CA LEU A 45 -3.29 -34.02 25.40
C LEU A 45 -2.44 -34.07 24.11
N ILE A 46 -1.44 -33.21 23.99
CA ILE A 46 -0.51 -33.21 22.85
C ILE A 46 0.36 -34.47 22.86
N ASP A 47 0.89 -34.83 24.03
CA ASP A 47 1.76 -36.01 24.22
C ASP A 47 1.01 -37.32 23.96
N GLU A 48 -0.28 -37.38 24.29
CA GLU A 48 -1.18 -38.48 23.93
C GLU A 48 -1.52 -38.54 22.43
N GLY A 49 -1.05 -37.56 21.65
CA GLY A 49 -1.18 -37.53 20.20
C GLY A 49 -2.49 -36.95 19.67
N HIS A 50 -3.31 -36.30 20.51
CA HIS A 50 -4.57 -35.70 20.07
C HIS A 50 -4.31 -34.56 19.08
N LYS A 51 -5.05 -34.57 17.96
CA LYS A 51 -4.87 -33.58 16.87
C LYS A 51 -5.90 -32.45 16.88
N SER A 52 -7.01 -32.64 17.57
CA SER A 52 -8.04 -31.62 17.76
C SER A 52 -8.38 -31.53 19.24
N ILE A 53 -8.16 -30.36 19.81
CA ILE A 53 -8.35 -30.10 21.24
C ILE A 53 -9.37 -28.98 21.39
N LEU A 54 -10.52 -29.32 21.98
CA LEU A 54 -11.59 -28.38 22.25
C LEU A 54 -11.31 -27.59 23.54
N PHE A 55 -11.43 -26.27 23.45
CA PHE A 55 -11.58 -25.37 24.58
C PHE A 55 -13.07 -25.04 24.75
N PRO A 56 -13.73 -25.56 25.81
CA PRO A 56 -15.12 -25.23 26.08
C PRO A 56 -15.34 -23.72 26.23
N HIS A 57 -16.39 -23.20 25.58
CA HIS A 57 -16.70 -21.76 25.52
C HIS A 57 -17.69 -21.30 26.59
N ASP A 58 -18.53 -22.21 27.06
CA ASP A 58 -19.51 -22.03 28.13
C ASP A 58 -18.81 -22.19 29.49
N VAL A 59 -17.87 -21.28 29.73
CA VAL A 59 -17.11 -21.12 30.96
C VAL A 59 -17.15 -19.65 31.39
N LYS A 60 -17.01 -19.42 32.69
CA LYS A 60 -16.95 -18.09 33.29
C LYS A 60 -15.50 -17.62 33.48
N GLY A 61 -14.57 -18.55 33.64
CA GLY A 61 -13.14 -18.29 33.79
C GLY A 61 -12.41 -18.10 32.45
N ILE A 62 -11.10 -17.90 32.56
CA ILE A 62 -10.17 -17.65 31.46
C ILE A 62 -9.06 -18.71 31.51
N TYR A 63 -8.80 -19.35 30.38
CA TYR A 63 -7.66 -20.26 30.23
C TYR A 63 -6.38 -19.42 30.15
N ILE A 64 -5.39 -19.67 31.02
CA ILE A 64 -4.08 -19.02 30.90
C ILE A 64 -3.00 -20.01 30.47
N LEU A 65 -2.05 -19.51 29.69
CA LEU A 65 -0.84 -20.21 29.27
C LEU A 65 0.38 -19.31 29.52
N ALA A 66 1.48 -19.90 29.98
CA ALA A 66 2.71 -19.20 30.32
C ALA A 66 3.83 -19.34 29.27
N GLY A 67 3.51 -19.90 28.10
CA GLY A 67 4.43 -20.02 26.98
C GLY A 67 5.37 -21.22 27.05
N ASN A 68 5.09 -22.19 27.92
CA ASN A 68 5.85 -23.43 28.03
C ASN A 68 5.36 -24.51 27.05
N VAL A 69 4.09 -24.44 26.62
CA VAL A 69 3.51 -25.45 25.73
C VAL A 69 3.61 -25.04 24.27
N THR A 70 4.33 -25.84 23.48
CA THR A 70 4.39 -25.71 22.03
C THR A 70 3.23 -26.48 21.37
N VAL A 71 2.48 -25.84 20.49
CA VAL A 71 1.42 -26.49 19.70
C VAL A 71 1.97 -26.85 18.30
N PRO A 72 2.38 -28.11 18.06
CA PRO A 72 2.99 -28.50 16.79
C PRO A 72 1.93 -28.74 15.71
N ALA A 73 2.30 -28.62 14.44
CA ALA A 73 1.45 -29.15 13.38
C ALA A 73 1.32 -30.69 13.50
N PRO A 74 0.15 -31.30 13.24
CA PRO A 74 -1.10 -30.69 12.78
C PRO A 74 -2.12 -30.41 13.92
N VAL A 75 -1.67 -30.24 15.18
CA VAL A 75 -2.57 -30.01 16.32
C VAL A 75 -3.39 -28.74 16.12
N THR A 76 -4.68 -28.84 16.39
CA THR A 76 -5.68 -27.80 16.19
C THR A 76 -6.37 -27.49 17.52
N LEU A 77 -6.45 -26.21 17.87
CA LEU A 77 -7.21 -25.74 19.03
C LEU A 77 -8.53 -25.13 18.56
N ILE A 78 -9.64 -25.57 19.14
CA ILE A 78 -10.98 -25.27 18.62
C ILE A 78 -11.88 -24.78 19.74
N SER A 79 -12.79 -23.87 19.41
CA SER A 79 -14.05 -23.69 20.14
C SER A 79 -15.21 -23.67 19.15
N PHE A 80 -16.25 -24.48 19.40
CA PHE A 80 -17.33 -24.72 18.45
C PHE A 80 -18.38 -23.60 18.36
N SER A 81 -18.41 -22.68 19.32
CA SER A 81 -19.33 -21.54 19.29
C SER A 81 -18.61 -20.28 18.81
N PRO A 82 -19.24 -19.43 17.98
CA PRO A 82 -18.67 -18.14 17.61
C PRO A 82 -18.36 -17.32 18.86
N CYS A 83 -17.09 -16.98 19.05
CA CYS A 83 -16.69 -16.08 20.10
C CYS A 83 -17.26 -14.67 19.85
N VAL A 84 -17.74 -14.03 20.92
CA VAL A 84 -18.21 -12.64 20.85
C VAL A 84 -16.98 -11.75 20.83
N LYS A 85 -16.51 -11.38 19.64
CA LYS A 85 -15.32 -10.54 19.42
C LYS A 85 -15.59 -9.11 19.90
N PRO A 86 -14.97 -8.63 20.98
CA PRO A 86 -15.10 -7.23 21.37
C PRO A 86 -14.54 -6.32 20.28
N TYR A 87 -15.24 -5.21 20.01
CA TYR A 87 -14.82 -4.23 19.01
C TYR A 87 -13.72 -3.30 19.53
N THR A 88 -13.67 -3.07 20.84
CA THR A 88 -12.59 -2.36 21.55
C THR A 88 -12.32 -3.06 22.88
N ILE A 89 -11.11 -2.87 23.42
CA ILE A 89 -10.69 -3.42 24.71
C ILE A 89 -10.40 -2.27 25.66
N THR A 90 -11.10 -2.23 26.79
CA THR A 90 -10.88 -1.22 27.84
C THR A 90 -9.97 -1.78 28.94
N ASP A 91 -10.30 -2.97 29.42
CA ASP A 91 -9.55 -3.71 30.43
C ASP A 91 -9.85 -5.22 30.35
N ASP A 92 -9.39 -5.99 31.34
CA ASP A 92 -9.59 -7.43 31.42
C ASP A 92 -11.06 -7.87 31.45
N SER A 93 -11.99 -7.00 31.87
CA SER A 93 -13.43 -7.29 31.92
C SER A 93 -14.04 -7.43 30.52
N SER A 94 -13.40 -6.86 29.49
CA SER A 94 -13.83 -6.93 28.09
C SER A 94 -13.98 -8.37 27.57
N PHE A 95 -13.33 -9.33 28.23
CA PHE A 95 -13.28 -10.75 27.85
C PHE A 95 -14.29 -11.63 28.60
N LEU A 96 -14.96 -11.10 29.62
CA LEU A 96 -15.93 -11.86 30.41
C LEU A 96 -17.13 -12.27 29.56
N ASN A 97 -17.50 -13.55 29.64
CA ASN A 97 -18.64 -14.15 28.92
C ASN A 97 -18.56 -13.99 27.38
N LYS A 98 -17.34 -13.99 26.81
CA LYS A 98 -17.12 -13.84 25.36
C LYS A 98 -16.82 -15.16 24.62
N GLY A 99 -16.81 -16.28 25.33
CA GLY A 99 -16.47 -17.61 24.81
C GLY A 99 -15.14 -18.11 25.38
N ALA A 100 -14.45 -18.98 24.64
CA ALA A 100 -13.16 -19.53 25.06
C ALA A 100 -12.04 -18.50 24.88
N VAL A 101 -11.60 -17.90 26.00
CA VAL A 101 -10.48 -16.96 26.06
C VAL A 101 -9.22 -17.69 26.52
N ILE A 102 -8.19 -17.67 25.69
CA ILE A 102 -6.84 -18.09 26.05
C ILE A 102 -5.99 -16.82 26.21
N ARG A 103 -5.47 -16.62 27.41
CA ARG A 103 -4.73 -15.42 27.79
C ARG A 103 -3.31 -15.74 28.20
N LYS A 104 -2.37 -14.86 27.88
CA LYS A 104 -1.01 -14.91 28.42
C LYS A 104 -1.02 -14.78 29.95
N ALA A 105 -0.39 -15.72 30.65
CA ALA A 105 -0.26 -15.65 32.10
C ALA A 105 0.47 -14.36 32.54
N ALA A 106 0.13 -13.84 33.73
CA ALA A 106 0.80 -12.67 34.28
C ALA A 106 2.30 -12.98 34.50
N GLY A 107 3.18 -12.08 34.05
CA GLY A 107 4.63 -12.25 34.14
C GLY A 107 5.24 -13.21 33.10
N ALA A 108 4.44 -13.92 32.31
CA ALA A 108 4.95 -14.75 31.21
C ALA A 108 5.38 -13.90 30.02
N ASP A 109 6.39 -14.36 29.29
CA ASP A 109 6.79 -13.72 28.03
C ASP A 109 5.77 -14.01 26.93
N TYR A 110 5.46 -15.28 26.66
CA TYR A 110 4.60 -15.67 25.54
C TYR A 110 3.37 -16.44 26.00
N ILE A 111 2.34 -16.45 25.16
CA ILE A 111 1.14 -17.30 25.35
C ILE A 111 1.39 -18.75 24.92
N PHE A 112 2.25 -18.98 23.91
CA PHE A 112 2.61 -20.30 23.42
C PHE A 112 4.13 -20.47 23.34
N GLY A 113 4.58 -21.71 23.46
CA GLY A 113 5.97 -22.08 23.33
C GLY A 113 6.53 -21.91 21.91
N PRO A 114 7.87 -21.77 21.80
CA PRO A 114 8.55 -21.61 20.53
C PRO A 114 8.29 -22.82 19.63
N GLY A 115 8.15 -22.59 18.32
CA GLY A 115 7.81 -23.67 17.38
C GLY A 115 6.32 -23.91 17.16
N THR A 116 5.44 -23.19 17.87
CA THR A 116 3.99 -23.28 17.68
C THR A 116 3.57 -22.92 16.25
N VAL A 117 2.81 -23.81 15.60
CA VAL A 117 2.20 -23.58 14.29
C VAL A 117 0.70 -23.43 14.49
N PRO A 118 0.16 -22.20 14.44
CA PRO A 118 -1.22 -21.96 14.83
C PRO A 118 -2.19 -22.67 13.87
N ARG A 119 -3.11 -23.44 14.43
CA ARG A 119 -4.32 -23.93 13.75
C ARG A 119 -5.47 -23.72 14.71
N PHE A 120 -5.98 -22.49 14.75
CA PHE A 120 -6.87 -22.02 15.81
C PHE A 120 -8.23 -21.62 15.23
N TYR A 121 -9.31 -22.09 15.86
CA TYR A 121 -10.67 -21.89 15.38
C TYR A 121 -11.58 -21.43 16.51
N GLY A 122 -12.23 -20.28 16.35
CA GLY A 122 -13.26 -19.81 17.28
C GLY A 122 -12.74 -19.35 18.65
N LEU A 123 -11.44 -19.06 18.79
CA LEU A 123 -10.81 -18.69 20.05
C LEU A 123 -10.62 -17.17 20.19
N LEU A 124 -10.69 -16.66 21.41
CA LEU A 124 -10.19 -15.33 21.76
C LEU A 124 -8.78 -15.48 22.35
N LEU A 125 -7.80 -14.87 21.70
CA LEU A 125 -6.41 -14.87 22.09
C LEU A 125 -6.06 -13.50 22.64
N ASP A 126 -5.48 -13.49 23.83
CA ASP A 126 -5.24 -12.27 24.58
C ASP A 126 -3.81 -12.21 25.11
N GLY A 127 -3.01 -11.32 24.53
CA GLY A 127 -1.62 -11.09 24.89
C GLY A 127 -1.45 -10.29 26.18
N ARG A 128 -2.55 -9.86 26.83
CA ARG A 128 -2.62 -9.12 28.11
C ARG A 128 -2.03 -7.70 28.10
N ASP A 129 -0.76 -7.56 27.71
CA ASP A 129 0.05 -6.36 27.96
C ASP A 129 0.77 -5.81 26.71
N SER A 130 0.49 -6.39 25.53
CA SER A 130 1.10 -6.00 24.25
C SER A 130 2.62 -6.07 24.21
N SER A 131 3.26 -6.80 25.15
CA SER A 131 4.72 -6.85 25.25
C SER A 131 5.36 -7.80 24.24
N ARG A 132 4.66 -8.85 23.82
CA ARG A 132 5.17 -9.89 22.91
C ARG A 132 4.22 -10.15 21.74
N PRO A 133 4.75 -10.61 20.59
CA PRO A 133 3.92 -11.05 19.47
C PRO A 133 3.13 -12.31 19.82
N LEU A 134 2.02 -12.53 19.12
CA LEU A 134 1.27 -13.80 19.22
C LEU A 134 2.17 -15.01 18.88
N PHE A 135 3.04 -14.87 17.89
CA PHE A 135 3.93 -15.94 17.46
C PHE A 135 5.35 -15.77 18.00
N ASN A 136 5.75 -16.69 18.87
CA ASN A 136 7.09 -16.79 19.44
C ASN A 136 8.07 -17.43 18.44
N HIS A 137 8.47 -16.70 17.41
CA HIS A 137 9.52 -17.15 16.48
C HIS A 137 10.42 -16.02 16.00
N GLU A 138 11.71 -16.31 15.98
CA GLU A 138 12.76 -15.45 15.40
C GLU A 138 13.14 -15.86 13.97
N ASN A 139 12.68 -17.04 13.53
CA ASN A 139 12.90 -17.57 12.18
C ASN A 139 11.60 -17.56 11.37
N GLN A 140 11.74 -17.57 10.05
CA GLN A 140 10.60 -17.66 9.14
C GLN A 140 9.78 -18.94 9.40
N ARG A 141 8.47 -18.80 9.64
CA ARG A 141 7.53 -19.92 9.82
C ARG A 141 6.44 -19.93 8.76
N ARG A 142 5.95 -21.14 8.44
CA ARG A 142 4.99 -21.36 7.36
C ARG A 142 3.83 -22.25 7.79
N GLY A 143 2.65 -22.01 7.22
CA GLY A 143 1.51 -22.94 7.25
C GLY A 143 0.50 -22.74 8.39
N GLY A 144 0.51 -21.57 9.03
CA GLY A 144 -0.47 -21.24 10.08
C GLY A 144 -1.88 -20.95 9.54
N MET A 145 -2.90 -21.20 10.36
CA MET A 145 -4.30 -20.84 10.07
C MET A 145 -5.04 -20.39 11.33
N LEU A 146 -5.71 -19.24 11.25
CA LEU A 146 -6.63 -18.75 12.26
C LEU A 146 -7.97 -18.45 11.60
N PHE A 147 -9.06 -18.96 12.17
CA PHE A 147 -10.38 -18.74 11.59
C PHE A 147 -11.41 -18.46 12.67
N ASN A 148 -12.21 -17.41 12.45
CA ASN A 148 -13.22 -16.97 13.42
C ASN A 148 -12.61 -16.63 14.80
N CYS A 149 -11.37 -16.15 14.86
CA CYS A 149 -10.68 -15.83 16.11
C CYS A 149 -10.79 -14.35 16.47
N GLY A 150 -10.55 -14.01 17.73
CA GLY A 150 -10.23 -12.65 18.15
C GLY A 150 -8.80 -12.59 18.68
N ILE A 151 -8.05 -11.54 18.33
CA ILE A 151 -6.62 -11.40 18.60
C ILE A 151 -6.38 -10.02 19.20
N TYR A 152 -6.01 -9.99 20.48
CA TYR A 152 -5.98 -8.77 21.27
C TYR A 152 -4.72 -8.62 22.11
N ARG A 153 -4.28 -7.36 22.29
CA ARG A 153 -3.23 -6.96 23.25
C ARG A 153 -1.91 -7.72 23.06
N PHE A 154 -1.51 -7.93 21.81
CA PHE A 154 -0.16 -8.40 21.45
C PHE A 154 0.70 -7.24 20.93
N LEU A 155 2.02 -7.40 20.96
CA LEU A 155 2.94 -6.51 20.24
C LEU A 155 2.61 -6.55 18.73
N TYR A 156 2.50 -7.76 18.20
CA TYR A 156 2.03 -8.04 16.84
C TYR A 156 0.87 -9.02 16.95
N GLY A 157 -0.33 -8.57 16.56
CA GLY A 157 -1.54 -9.40 16.59
C GLY A 157 -1.34 -10.64 15.72
N ILE A 158 -1.08 -10.44 14.44
CA ILE A 158 -0.69 -11.50 13.49
C ILE A 158 0.71 -11.18 12.96
N GLY A 159 1.71 -11.96 13.36
CA GLY A 159 3.10 -11.76 12.97
C GLY A 159 4.09 -12.18 14.06
N SER A 160 5.38 -12.03 13.78
CA SER A 160 6.47 -12.28 14.73
C SER A 160 7.60 -11.26 14.53
N TYR A 161 8.73 -11.43 15.22
CA TYR A 161 9.94 -10.63 14.95
C TYR A 161 10.57 -10.92 13.57
N SER A 162 10.12 -11.97 12.90
CA SER A 162 10.57 -12.42 11.58
C SER A 162 9.37 -12.51 10.63
N TYR A 163 9.51 -13.25 9.53
CA TYR A 163 8.41 -13.43 8.58
C TYR A 163 7.47 -14.56 8.97
N THR A 164 6.17 -14.32 8.80
CA THR A 164 5.13 -15.33 9.05
C THR A 164 4.31 -15.59 7.80
N SER A 165 4.18 -16.87 7.40
CA SER A 165 3.19 -17.32 6.41
C SER A 165 1.99 -17.95 7.10
N VAL A 166 0.82 -17.30 6.96
CA VAL A 166 -0.41 -17.63 7.67
C VAL A 166 -1.66 -17.31 6.84
N GLN A 167 -2.74 -18.04 7.07
CA GLN A 167 -4.08 -17.72 6.59
C GLN A 167 -4.95 -17.26 7.76
N VAL A 168 -5.62 -16.12 7.64
CA VAL A 168 -6.54 -15.61 8.67
C VAL A 168 -7.88 -15.28 8.04
N GLY A 169 -8.97 -15.82 8.61
CA GLY A 169 -10.33 -15.64 8.10
C GLY A 169 -11.32 -15.26 9.18
N MET A 170 -12.30 -14.41 8.87
CA MET A 170 -13.45 -14.08 9.75
C MET A 170 -13.05 -13.65 11.17
N SER A 171 -11.89 -13.00 11.32
CA SER A 171 -11.27 -12.73 12.61
C SER A 171 -11.25 -11.24 12.96
N SER A 172 -11.16 -10.93 14.25
CA SER A 172 -10.94 -9.57 14.76
C SER A 172 -9.50 -9.45 15.28
N ILE A 173 -8.79 -8.42 14.85
CA ILE A 173 -7.39 -8.12 15.20
C ILE A 173 -7.37 -6.71 15.78
N CYS A 174 -7.50 -6.62 17.10
CA CYS A 174 -7.87 -5.37 17.76
C CYS A 174 -6.99 -5.07 18.97
N ALA A 175 -6.73 -3.79 19.24
CA ALA A 175 -6.02 -3.34 20.44
C ALA A 175 -4.63 -3.98 20.62
N ASN A 176 -3.95 -4.31 19.52
CA ASN A 176 -2.55 -4.70 19.51
C ASN A 176 -1.68 -3.46 19.31
N HIS A 177 -0.37 -3.60 19.42
CA HIS A 177 0.52 -2.51 19.05
C HIS A 177 0.52 -2.30 17.53
N ASP A 178 0.98 -3.29 16.76
CA ASP A 178 0.67 -3.39 15.32
C ASP A 178 -0.30 -4.57 15.12
N GLY A 179 -1.37 -4.36 14.34
CA GLY A 179 -2.37 -5.40 14.11
C GLY A 179 -1.78 -6.59 13.35
N VAL A 180 -1.12 -6.30 12.23
CA VAL A 180 -0.45 -7.28 11.38
C VAL A 180 0.98 -6.84 11.11
N TYR A 181 1.93 -7.77 11.24
CA TYR A 181 3.35 -7.47 11.09
C TYR A 181 4.09 -8.55 10.28
N ASN A 182 4.87 -8.12 9.28
CA ASN A 182 5.82 -8.95 8.51
C ASN A 182 5.29 -10.28 7.99
N LEU A 183 4.14 -10.24 7.31
CA LEU A 183 3.61 -11.41 6.64
C LEU A 183 4.28 -11.66 5.29
N ILE A 184 4.35 -12.93 4.90
CA ILE A 184 4.80 -13.38 3.58
C ILE A 184 3.85 -14.43 3.04
N ASP A 185 3.58 -14.40 1.74
CA ASP A 185 2.77 -15.42 1.05
C ASP A 185 1.44 -15.72 1.81
N SER A 186 0.88 -14.70 2.46
CA SER A 186 -0.21 -14.84 3.43
C SER A 186 -1.53 -14.33 2.88
N ARG A 187 -2.63 -14.78 3.48
CA ARG A 187 -3.98 -14.35 3.11
C ARG A 187 -4.79 -13.97 4.34
N LEU A 188 -5.31 -12.75 4.36
CA LEU A 188 -6.26 -12.27 5.34
C LEU A 188 -7.57 -11.99 4.61
N ILE A 189 -8.66 -12.59 5.06
CA ILE A 189 -9.96 -12.53 4.37
C ILE A 189 -11.09 -12.26 5.37
N ASN A 190 -11.96 -11.30 5.07
CA ASN A 190 -13.15 -10.98 5.89
C ASN A 190 -12.79 -10.71 7.36
N CYS A 191 -11.73 -9.95 7.63
CA CYS A 191 -11.29 -9.64 8.98
C CYS A 191 -11.53 -8.17 9.33
N THR A 192 -11.59 -7.87 10.63
CA THR A 192 -11.50 -6.50 11.15
C THR A 192 -10.12 -6.29 11.75
N ILE A 193 -9.45 -5.21 11.40
CA ILE A 193 -8.18 -4.75 11.96
C ILE A 193 -8.42 -3.36 12.50
N ASN A 194 -8.56 -3.21 13.81
CA ASN A 194 -8.97 -1.92 14.36
C ASN A 194 -8.38 -1.57 15.72
N ALA A 195 -8.35 -0.28 16.01
CA ALA A 195 -7.93 0.25 17.32
C ALA A 195 -6.54 -0.24 17.77
N ASN A 196 -5.64 -0.59 16.84
CA ASN A 196 -4.27 -0.92 17.18
C ASN A 196 -3.51 0.40 17.50
N THR A 197 -2.64 0.39 18.50
CA THR A 197 -2.04 1.64 19.02
C THR A 197 -1.07 2.28 18.03
N ARG A 198 -0.53 1.49 17.10
CA ARG A 198 0.33 1.93 16.01
C ARG A 198 -0.35 1.60 14.68
N ASN A 199 0.17 0.69 13.85
CA ASN A 199 -0.38 0.49 12.51
C ASN A 199 -1.44 -0.63 12.48
N GLY A 200 -2.36 -0.55 11.51
CA GLY A 200 -3.21 -1.69 11.19
C GLY A 200 -2.40 -2.84 10.61
N VAL A 201 -1.65 -2.55 9.53
CA VAL A 201 -0.76 -3.49 8.85
C VAL A 201 0.59 -2.82 8.62
N TYR A 202 1.68 -3.49 9.02
CA TYR A 202 3.05 -3.06 8.76
C TYR A 202 3.88 -4.19 8.15
N LEU A 203 4.34 -3.99 6.91
CA LEU A 203 5.13 -4.94 6.15
C LEU A 203 6.50 -4.33 5.83
N SER A 204 7.54 -4.79 6.51
CA SER A 204 8.92 -4.37 6.23
C SER A 204 9.50 -5.07 5.01
N LYS A 205 10.70 -4.62 4.59
CA LYS A 205 11.42 -5.16 3.43
C LYS A 205 11.44 -6.69 3.46
N GLY A 206 10.99 -7.33 2.39
CA GLY A 206 10.92 -8.80 2.27
C GLY A 206 9.57 -9.44 2.66
N ALA A 207 8.68 -8.71 3.34
CA ALA A 207 7.35 -9.17 3.74
C ALA A 207 6.35 -9.17 2.56
N ASN A 208 6.64 -9.93 1.51
CA ASN A 208 6.03 -9.80 0.18
C ASN A 208 4.82 -10.73 -0.07
N ASN A 209 4.09 -10.47 -1.16
CA ASN A 209 3.10 -11.37 -1.76
C ASN A 209 1.89 -11.70 -0.88
N ASN A 210 1.38 -10.71 -0.15
CA ASN A 210 0.24 -10.91 0.74
C ASN A 210 -1.08 -10.46 0.09
N LEU A 211 -2.17 -11.16 0.43
CA LEU A 211 -3.53 -10.77 0.07
C LEU A 211 -4.30 -10.31 1.31
N PHE A 212 -4.90 -9.13 1.21
CA PHE A 212 -5.87 -8.58 2.16
C PHE A 212 -7.19 -8.37 1.43
N GLN A 213 -8.17 -9.25 1.68
CA GLN A 213 -9.46 -9.21 1.00
C GLN A 213 -10.58 -8.95 2.00
N ASN A 214 -11.43 -7.99 1.69
CA ASN A 214 -12.57 -7.59 2.52
C ASN A 214 -12.15 -7.33 3.98
N ILE A 215 -11.19 -6.44 4.16
CA ILE A 215 -10.67 -6.10 5.49
C ILE A 215 -11.25 -4.76 5.92
N ARG A 216 -11.91 -4.75 7.08
CA ARG A 216 -12.29 -3.51 7.78
C ARG A 216 -11.08 -3.00 8.55
N ASN A 217 -10.34 -2.03 8.00
CA ASN A 217 -9.10 -1.53 8.59
C ASN A 217 -9.27 -0.10 9.12
N GLU A 218 -9.50 0.07 10.41
CA GLU A 218 -9.95 1.35 10.95
C GLU A 218 -9.46 1.73 12.34
N TRP A 219 -9.45 3.03 12.64
CA TRP A 219 -9.15 3.55 13.98
C TRP A 219 -7.78 3.18 14.55
N ASN A 220 -6.79 2.80 13.72
CA ASN A 220 -5.44 2.54 14.20
C ASN A 220 -4.72 3.87 14.46
N GLY A 221 -3.84 3.91 15.47
CA GLY A 221 -3.15 5.13 15.89
C GLY A 221 -2.19 5.71 14.83
N GLY A 222 -1.69 4.87 13.93
CA GLY A 222 -0.74 5.16 12.87
C GLY A 222 -1.34 4.99 11.48
N VAL A 223 -0.63 4.27 10.60
CA VAL A 223 -1.05 4.04 9.20
C VAL A 223 -1.98 2.81 9.14
N GLY A 224 -2.97 2.85 8.25
CA GLY A 224 -3.82 1.68 7.97
C GLY A 224 -3.01 0.52 7.36
N TYR A 225 -2.44 0.73 6.18
CA TYR A 225 -1.53 -0.17 5.48
C TYR A 225 -0.17 0.51 5.21
N LEU A 226 0.87 0.04 5.88
CA LEU A 226 2.25 0.50 5.68
C LEU A 226 3.07 -0.58 5.00
N SER A 227 3.55 -0.31 3.79
CA SER A 227 4.59 -1.09 3.14
C SER A 227 5.90 -0.32 3.16
N ASP A 228 6.92 -0.87 3.80
CA ASP A 228 8.26 -0.31 3.90
C ASP A 228 9.24 -1.27 3.23
N GLY A 229 9.45 -1.10 1.92
CA GLY A 229 10.26 -2.01 1.10
C GLY A 229 9.62 -3.38 0.80
N SER A 230 8.32 -3.56 1.09
CA SER A 230 7.57 -4.79 0.81
C SER A 230 6.76 -4.68 -0.49
N VAL A 231 6.82 -5.71 -1.35
CA VAL A 231 6.20 -5.71 -2.69
C VAL A 231 5.22 -6.86 -2.91
N GLY A 232 4.42 -6.76 -3.97
CA GLY A 232 3.47 -7.80 -4.37
C GLY A 232 2.23 -7.90 -3.47
N ASN A 233 1.94 -6.90 -2.66
CA ASN A 233 0.79 -6.91 -1.75
C ASN A 233 -0.48 -6.41 -2.44
N ILE A 234 -1.58 -7.14 -2.25
CA ILE A 234 -2.88 -6.89 -2.85
C ILE A 234 -3.89 -6.58 -1.75
N ILE A 235 -4.58 -5.45 -1.88
CA ILE A 235 -5.70 -5.05 -1.03
C ILE A 235 -6.94 -4.97 -1.92
N ASN A 236 -8.00 -5.70 -1.57
CA ASN A 236 -9.23 -5.71 -2.35
C ASN A 236 -10.48 -5.64 -1.48
N GLY A 237 -11.37 -4.70 -1.80
CA GLY A 237 -12.67 -4.57 -1.14
C GLY A 237 -12.65 -3.83 0.20
N GLU A 238 -13.85 -3.63 0.74
CA GLU A 238 -14.13 -3.10 2.10
C GLU A 238 -13.62 -1.67 2.36
N LEU A 239 -13.56 -1.32 3.64
CA LEU A 239 -13.37 0.03 4.16
C LEU A 239 -12.04 0.16 4.91
N VAL A 240 -11.31 1.24 4.61
CA VAL A 240 -10.16 1.72 5.38
C VAL A 240 -10.47 3.12 5.91
N ASP A 241 -10.52 3.28 7.23
CA ASP A 241 -11.15 4.46 7.85
C ASP A 241 -10.41 5.00 9.08
N ARG A 242 -10.34 6.33 9.23
CA ARG A 242 -9.92 6.99 10.49
C ARG A 242 -8.62 6.51 11.11
N ASN A 243 -7.68 6.06 10.29
CA ASN A 243 -6.32 5.85 10.77
C ASN A 243 -5.73 7.22 11.18
N GLY A 244 -4.94 7.23 12.24
CA GLY A 244 -4.38 8.47 12.80
C GLY A 244 -3.48 9.21 11.80
N SER A 245 -2.81 8.44 10.95
CA SER A 245 -2.01 8.88 9.80
C SER A 245 -2.69 8.47 8.48
N ALA A 246 -1.93 8.36 7.40
CA ALA A 246 -2.46 7.96 6.10
C ALA A 246 -3.13 6.58 6.16
N ASN A 247 -4.13 6.35 5.31
CA ASN A 247 -4.73 5.01 5.17
C ASN A 247 -3.75 4.06 4.49
N PHE A 248 -2.97 4.55 3.53
CA PHE A 248 -1.94 3.79 2.84
C PHE A 248 -0.65 4.59 2.82
N ALA A 249 0.46 3.98 3.21
CA ALA A 249 1.79 4.55 3.07
C ALA A 249 2.76 3.54 2.47
N VAL A 250 3.56 4.01 1.51
CA VAL A 250 4.59 3.21 0.84
C VAL A 250 5.94 3.91 0.98
N LEU A 251 6.90 3.22 1.58
CA LEU A 251 8.26 3.70 1.84
C LEU A 251 9.29 2.76 1.20
N ASN A 252 10.49 3.27 0.94
CA ASN A 252 11.70 2.49 0.64
C ASN A 252 11.56 1.38 -0.42
N GLY A 253 10.79 1.63 -1.50
CA GLY A 253 10.60 0.68 -2.59
C GLY A 253 9.49 -0.35 -2.35
N GLY A 254 8.61 -0.11 -1.38
CA GLY A 254 7.43 -0.92 -1.16
C GLY A 254 6.35 -0.72 -2.24
N GLY A 255 5.24 -1.44 -2.13
CA GLY A 255 4.07 -1.11 -2.92
C GLY A 255 2.83 -1.93 -2.68
N PHE A 256 1.74 -1.41 -3.24
CA PHE A 256 0.38 -1.96 -3.14
C PHE A 256 -0.35 -1.93 -4.47
N LEU A 257 -1.13 -2.99 -4.71
CA LEU A 257 -2.24 -3.01 -5.65
C LEU A 257 -3.53 -2.89 -4.83
N VAL A 258 -4.33 -1.86 -5.07
CA VAL A 258 -5.55 -1.58 -4.30
C VAL A 258 -6.76 -1.53 -5.24
N GLY A 259 -7.73 -2.42 -4.99
CA GLY A 259 -8.96 -2.57 -5.76
C GLY A 259 -10.21 -2.44 -4.90
N ASP A 260 -11.29 -1.89 -5.46
CA ASP A 260 -12.65 -1.94 -4.89
C ASP A 260 -12.77 -1.45 -3.43
N ALA A 261 -11.86 -0.59 -2.99
CA ALA A 261 -11.74 -0.16 -1.60
C ALA A 261 -12.36 1.22 -1.37
N PHE A 262 -12.98 1.40 -0.21
CA PHE A 262 -13.42 2.70 0.27
C PHE A 262 -12.42 3.24 1.29
N SER A 263 -11.73 4.32 0.97
CA SER A 263 -10.74 4.97 1.84
C SER A 263 -11.35 6.27 2.36
N GLN A 264 -11.59 6.39 3.67
CA GLN A 264 -12.23 7.59 4.21
C GLN A 264 -11.54 8.11 5.47
N ARG A 265 -11.53 9.44 5.62
CA ARG A 265 -11.11 10.14 6.85
C ARG A 265 -9.74 9.78 7.46
N PRO A 266 -8.68 9.41 6.69
CA PRO A 266 -7.36 9.23 7.27
C PRO A 266 -6.79 10.55 7.81
N GLY A 267 -5.68 10.45 8.52
CA GLY A 267 -4.99 11.62 9.07
C GLY A 267 -5.72 12.21 10.27
N ARG A 268 -6.61 11.45 10.92
CA ARG A 268 -7.48 11.91 12.01
C ARG A 268 -6.70 12.62 13.12
N THR A 269 -5.51 12.11 13.45
CA THR A 269 -4.63 12.68 14.49
C THR A 269 -3.45 13.45 13.92
N SER A 270 -3.27 13.46 12.60
CA SER A 270 -2.21 14.19 11.92
C SER A 270 -2.33 15.71 12.12
N ALA A 271 -1.17 16.38 12.16
CA ALA A 271 -1.12 17.83 12.14
C ALA A 271 -1.55 18.38 10.77
N ALA A 272 -2.09 19.59 10.75
CA ALA A 272 -2.36 20.30 9.50
C ALA A 272 -1.06 20.49 8.71
N GLY A 273 -1.10 20.31 7.39
CA GLY A 273 0.07 20.35 6.52
C GLY A 273 1.02 19.14 6.62
N SER A 274 0.73 18.14 7.46
CA SER A 274 1.49 16.89 7.52
C SER A 274 1.40 16.11 6.20
N SER A 275 2.50 15.50 5.77
CA SER A 275 2.49 14.62 4.59
C SER A 275 1.62 13.37 4.77
N TYR A 276 1.38 12.96 6.02
CA TYR A 276 0.53 11.81 6.36
C TYR A 276 -0.95 12.18 6.53
N ASN A 277 -1.32 13.46 6.39
CA ASN A 277 -2.72 13.89 6.30
C ASN A 277 -3.26 13.68 4.87
N THR A 278 -3.31 12.41 4.45
CA THR A 278 -3.55 12.00 3.06
C THR A 278 -4.18 10.60 3.00
N HIS A 279 -4.87 10.26 1.90
CA HIS A 279 -5.28 8.87 1.67
C HIS A 279 -4.08 7.96 1.39
N PHE A 280 -3.22 8.41 0.48
CA PHE A 280 -2.05 7.69 0.00
C PHE A 280 -0.80 8.55 0.21
N TYR A 281 0.20 7.99 0.89
CA TYR A 281 1.54 8.54 0.99
C TYR A 281 2.54 7.63 0.26
N MET A 282 3.47 8.20 -0.48
CA MET A 282 4.49 7.42 -1.19
C MET A 282 5.85 8.13 -1.23
N GLU A 283 6.91 7.40 -0.93
CA GLU A 283 8.30 7.83 -1.10
C GLU A 283 9.24 6.64 -1.33
N GLY A 284 10.46 6.92 -1.78
CA GLY A 284 11.51 5.91 -1.99
C GLY A 284 11.57 5.40 -3.43
N ALA A 285 12.78 5.02 -3.88
CA ALA A 285 13.00 4.49 -5.22
C ALA A 285 12.30 3.13 -5.40
N GLY A 286 11.67 2.92 -6.55
CA GLY A 286 10.90 1.72 -6.86
C GLY A 286 9.52 1.65 -6.20
N SER A 287 9.14 2.64 -5.38
CA SER A 287 7.85 2.61 -4.67
C SER A 287 6.67 2.72 -5.63
N TYR A 288 5.60 1.97 -5.37
CA TYR A 288 4.42 2.01 -6.23
C TYR A 288 3.08 1.87 -5.50
N ILE A 289 2.07 2.57 -6.01
CA ILE A 289 0.66 2.39 -5.65
C ILE A 289 -0.16 2.35 -6.93
N MET A 290 -0.95 1.29 -7.12
CA MET A 290 -1.87 1.16 -8.25
C MET A 290 -3.30 1.00 -7.73
N LEU A 291 -4.20 1.86 -8.21
CA LEU A 291 -5.59 1.96 -7.76
C LEU A 291 -6.56 1.63 -8.90
N SER A 292 -7.59 0.84 -8.58
CA SER A 292 -8.72 0.55 -9.46
C SER A 292 -10.02 0.57 -8.68
N ASN A 293 -11.03 1.32 -9.16
CA ASN A 293 -12.35 1.42 -8.52
C ASN A 293 -12.30 1.78 -7.02
N VAL A 294 -11.36 2.66 -6.66
CA VAL A 294 -11.21 3.15 -5.27
C VAL A 294 -12.02 4.42 -5.11
N VAL A 295 -12.72 4.55 -3.98
CA VAL A 295 -13.47 5.75 -3.63
C VAL A 295 -12.86 6.38 -2.38
N THR A 296 -12.60 7.68 -2.44
CA THR A 296 -12.03 8.48 -1.34
C THR A 296 -13.06 9.42 -0.75
N ARG A 297 -13.02 9.64 0.57
CA ARG A 297 -13.89 10.60 1.27
C ARG A 297 -13.19 11.34 2.40
N THR A 298 -13.56 12.60 2.54
CA THR A 298 -13.31 13.38 3.76
C THR A 298 -14.40 13.16 4.80
N GLY A 299 -14.13 13.57 6.02
CA GLY A 299 -15.14 13.60 7.09
C GLY A 299 -14.52 13.77 8.47
N VAL A 300 -15.40 13.81 9.47
CA VAL A 300 -15.10 13.91 10.89
C VAL A 300 -15.41 12.59 11.60
N ASP A 301 -15.25 12.52 12.93
CA ASP A 301 -15.63 11.36 13.74
C ASP A 301 -17.15 11.12 13.73
N ASP A 302 -17.61 9.93 14.14
CA ASP A 302 -19.02 9.51 13.98
C ASP A 302 -19.99 10.33 14.86
N ASP A 303 -19.49 10.94 15.92
CA ASP A 303 -20.19 11.87 16.79
C ASP A 303 -20.27 13.30 16.22
N GLY A 304 -19.78 13.51 15.00
CA GLY A 304 -19.69 14.81 14.35
C GLY A 304 -18.55 15.70 14.87
N GLN A 305 -17.71 15.18 15.77
CA GLN A 305 -16.57 15.90 16.34
C GLN A 305 -15.25 15.55 15.65
N GLY A 306 -14.18 16.21 16.05
CA GLY A 306 -12.84 15.96 15.51
C GLY A 306 -12.53 16.78 14.26
N LYS A 307 -11.35 16.51 13.67
CA LYS A 307 -10.83 17.27 12.54
C LYS A 307 -11.43 16.73 11.23
N LEU A 308 -11.78 17.64 10.33
CA LEU A 308 -12.16 17.28 8.96
C LEU A 308 -10.90 16.90 8.16
N THR A 309 -10.76 15.64 7.80
CA THR A 309 -9.59 15.08 7.11
C THR A 309 -9.99 14.18 5.94
N PRO A 310 -9.12 13.91 4.96
CA PRO A 310 -7.73 14.37 4.83
C PRO A 310 -7.57 15.64 3.98
N GLU A 311 -6.37 16.25 4.05
CA GLU A 311 -6.02 17.41 3.20
C GLU A 311 -5.80 17.03 1.74
N ARG A 312 -5.29 15.83 1.48
CA ARG A 312 -4.88 15.35 0.14
C ARG A 312 -5.36 13.93 -0.14
N VAL A 313 -5.44 13.57 -1.43
CA VAL A 313 -5.56 12.16 -1.84
C VAL A 313 -4.20 11.50 -1.90
N LEU A 314 -3.27 12.09 -2.64
CA LEU A 314 -1.90 11.60 -2.77
C LEU A 314 -0.92 12.67 -2.32
N THR A 315 0.00 12.26 -1.44
CA THR A 315 1.21 13.02 -1.15
C THR A 315 2.43 12.20 -1.54
N THR A 316 3.32 12.76 -2.37
CA THR A 316 4.61 12.16 -2.71
C THR A 316 5.75 12.92 -2.03
N GLY A 317 6.69 12.17 -1.43
CA GLY A 317 7.78 12.70 -0.62
C GLY A 317 9.14 12.03 -0.89
N GLY A 318 10.05 12.14 0.08
CA GLY A 318 11.41 11.60 0.00
C GLY A 318 12.30 12.26 -1.07
N GLY A 319 13.49 11.70 -1.29
CA GLY A 319 14.49 12.25 -2.23
C GLY A 319 14.49 11.64 -3.64
N SER A 320 13.66 10.62 -3.91
CA SER A 320 13.66 9.89 -5.18
C SER A 320 12.46 10.29 -6.04
N THR A 321 12.68 10.46 -7.34
CA THR A 321 11.60 10.60 -8.33
C THR A 321 11.11 9.26 -8.89
N ASP A 322 11.87 8.17 -8.71
CA ASP A 322 11.50 6.84 -9.22
C ASP A 322 10.39 6.23 -8.36
N MET A 323 9.19 6.72 -8.60
CA MET A 323 7.95 6.31 -7.95
C MET A 323 6.86 6.16 -9.00
N THR A 324 5.95 5.21 -8.78
CA THR A 324 4.85 4.91 -9.69
C THR A 324 3.50 5.04 -9.01
N PHE A 325 2.68 5.99 -9.46
CA PHE A 325 1.29 6.10 -9.03
C PHE A 325 0.34 5.95 -10.21
N ILE A 326 -0.56 4.98 -10.14
CA ILE A 326 -1.56 4.75 -11.18
C ILE A 326 -2.94 4.73 -10.52
N ALA A 327 -3.87 5.52 -11.04
CA ALA A 327 -5.27 5.49 -10.65
C ALA A 327 -6.15 5.58 -11.89
N ASN A 328 -7.06 4.61 -12.05
CA ASN A 328 -8.00 4.56 -13.17
C ASN A 328 -9.42 4.35 -12.64
N GLY A 329 -10.37 5.14 -13.13
CA GLY A 329 -11.79 4.97 -12.81
C GLY A 329 -12.12 5.08 -11.31
N CYS A 330 -11.39 5.92 -10.58
CA CYS A 330 -11.56 6.12 -9.14
C CYS A 330 -12.36 7.40 -8.83
N ASP A 331 -12.93 7.50 -7.63
CA ASP A 331 -13.37 8.76 -7.04
C ASP A 331 -12.29 9.28 -6.08
N LEU A 332 -11.49 10.23 -6.56
CA LEU A 332 -10.41 10.89 -5.84
C LEU A 332 -10.83 12.28 -5.30
N SER A 333 -12.13 12.49 -5.03
CA SER A 333 -12.64 13.76 -4.49
C SER A 333 -12.55 13.91 -2.97
N GLY A 334 -12.06 12.88 -2.25
CA GLY A 334 -11.88 12.89 -0.80
C GLY A 334 -10.68 13.71 -0.34
N TYR A 335 -10.75 15.04 -0.45
CA TYR A 335 -9.75 15.94 0.12
C TYR A 335 -10.33 17.28 0.54
N THR A 336 -9.68 17.98 1.48
CA THR A 336 -10.09 19.34 1.90
C THR A 336 -9.31 20.45 1.19
N LEU A 337 -8.12 20.17 0.62
CA LEU A 337 -7.29 21.19 -0.03
C LEU A 337 -7.04 20.93 -1.53
N SER A 338 -6.46 19.78 -1.88
CA SER A 338 -6.32 19.36 -3.29
C SER A 338 -6.13 17.85 -3.40
N ALA A 339 -6.37 17.28 -4.57
CA ALA A 339 -6.09 15.87 -4.79
C ALA A 339 -4.60 15.52 -4.59
N LEU A 340 -3.69 16.35 -5.10
CA LEU A 340 -2.25 16.04 -5.17
C LEU A 340 -1.41 17.07 -4.41
N ARG A 341 -0.45 16.57 -3.64
CA ARG A 341 0.69 17.34 -3.13
C ARG A 341 1.98 16.61 -3.48
N GLN A 342 2.81 17.23 -4.29
CA GLN A 342 4.10 16.66 -4.69
C GLN A 342 5.22 17.45 -4.05
N ILE A 343 5.78 16.94 -2.95
CA ILE A 343 7.03 17.46 -2.40
C ILE A 343 8.17 17.05 -3.33
N THR A 344 8.13 15.80 -3.78
CA THR A 344 8.97 15.27 -4.84
C THR A 344 8.08 14.72 -5.95
N THR A 345 8.29 15.18 -7.18
CA THR A 345 7.49 14.76 -8.33
C THR A 345 7.83 13.32 -8.73
N ALA A 346 6.85 12.43 -8.65
CA ALA A 346 6.97 11.07 -9.15
C ALA A 346 7.15 11.06 -10.68
N GLU A 347 8.08 10.25 -11.17
CA GLU A 347 8.36 10.11 -12.60
C GLU A 347 7.19 9.48 -13.35
N LYS A 348 6.54 8.47 -12.76
CA LYS A 348 5.51 7.65 -13.41
C LYS A 348 4.16 7.90 -12.73
N MET A 349 3.33 8.71 -13.35
CA MET A 349 1.97 9.01 -12.90
C MET A 349 0.97 8.77 -14.02
N ILE A 350 -0.09 8.02 -13.73
CA ILE A 350 -1.23 7.84 -14.60
C ILE A 350 -2.50 8.09 -13.79
N PHE A 351 -3.21 9.16 -14.12
CA PHE A 351 -4.54 9.51 -13.68
C PHE A 351 -5.42 9.56 -14.92
N ARG A 352 -6.39 8.65 -15.02
CA ARG A 352 -7.32 8.61 -16.14
C ARG A 352 -8.75 8.34 -15.67
N GLY A 353 -9.65 9.23 -16.05
CA GLY A 353 -11.08 9.06 -15.78
C GLY A 353 -11.41 9.03 -14.29
N ASN A 354 -10.68 9.81 -13.49
CA ASN A 354 -10.91 9.89 -12.05
C ASN A 354 -11.72 11.12 -11.70
N LYS A 355 -12.77 10.98 -10.88
CA LYS A 355 -13.45 12.14 -10.31
C LYS A 355 -12.54 12.82 -9.29
N GLY A 356 -12.53 14.15 -9.25
CA GLY A 356 -11.79 14.94 -8.24
C GLY A 356 -10.30 15.15 -8.51
N ALA A 357 -9.70 14.47 -9.50
CA ALA A 357 -8.32 14.69 -9.94
C ALA A 357 -8.26 14.87 -11.46
N PRO A 358 -7.48 15.83 -11.99
CA PRO A 358 -7.32 16.01 -13.44
C PRO A 358 -6.56 14.83 -14.06
N ASP A 359 -6.88 14.52 -15.31
CA ASP A 359 -6.15 13.50 -16.06
C ASP A 359 -4.68 13.92 -16.27
N LEU A 360 -3.79 12.95 -16.09
CA LEU A 360 -2.34 13.12 -16.17
C LEU A 360 -1.70 11.79 -16.53
N ILE A 361 -0.87 11.75 -17.56
CA ILE A 361 -0.16 10.56 -18.00
C ILE A 361 1.28 10.98 -18.30
N THR A 362 2.23 10.55 -17.48
CA THR A 362 3.65 10.92 -17.59
C THR A 362 4.56 9.81 -18.08
N THR A 363 3.99 8.62 -18.33
CA THR A 363 4.73 7.44 -18.78
C THR A 363 3.98 6.74 -19.91
N GLY A 364 4.69 5.88 -20.63
CA GLY A 364 4.26 5.36 -21.92
C GLY A 364 4.58 6.33 -23.06
N LEU A 365 4.34 5.88 -24.29
CA LEU A 365 4.66 6.65 -25.49
C LEU A 365 3.72 7.84 -25.68
N TYR A 366 2.42 7.59 -25.60
CA TYR A 366 1.38 8.63 -25.65
C TYR A 366 1.08 9.08 -24.23
N GLN A 367 1.39 10.35 -23.97
CA GLN A 367 1.29 10.98 -22.68
C GLN A 367 0.31 12.15 -22.74
N PHE A 368 -0.19 12.55 -21.58
CA PHE A 368 -1.14 13.65 -21.45
C PHE A 368 -0.74 14.48 -20.24
N GLN A 369 -0.22 15.67 -20.48
CA GLN A 369 0.27 16.52 -19.41
C GLN A 369 -0.20 17.95 -19.65
N ASN A 370 -0.62 18.65 -18.60
CA ASN A 370 -1.06 20.04 -18.68
C ASN A 370 -2.16 20.28 -19.74
N GLY A 371 -3.08 19.33 -19.89
CA GLY A 371 -4.17 19.42 -20.86
C GLY A 371 -3.78 19.12 -22.32
N ARG A 372 -2.60 18.55 -22.57
CA ARG A 372 -2.09 18.30 -23.94
C ARG A 372 -1.62 16.87 -24.14
N GLY A 373 -2.09 16.24 -25.22
CA GLY A 373 -1.53 15.01 -25.76
C GLY A 373 -0.11 15.25 -26.29
N ASN A 374 0.80 14.34 -25.99
CA ASN A 374 2.19 14.42 -26.42
C ASN A 374 2.80 13.03 -26.62
N VAL A 375 3.86 12.97 -27.43
CA VAL A 375 4.58 11.76 -27.80
C VAL A 375 5.99 11.82 -27.22
N GLY A 376 6.42 10.76 -26.54
CA GLY A 376 7.75 10.67 -25.92
C GLY A 376 7.93 11.57 -24.68
N GLY A 377 6.83 12.16 -24.20
CA GLY A 377 6.77 12.99 -23.01
C GLY A 377 7.08 14.47 -23.21
N ALA A 378 7.11 15.21 -22.10
CA ALA A 378 7.53 16.60 -22.06
C ALA A 378 8.86 16.74 -21.30
N LYS A 379 9.84 17.40 -21.92
CA LYS A 379 11.09 17.78 -21.24
C LYS A 379 10.87 19.12 -20.56
N SER A 380 10.39 19.08 -19.32
CA SER A 380 10.17 20.26 -18.49
C SER A 380 11.45 20.64 -17.72
N ASN A 381 11.52 21.91 -17.29
CA ASN A 381 12.64 22.46 -16.50
C ASN A 381 14.01 22.28 -17.15
N GLN A 382 14.06 22.27 -18.48
CA GLN A 382 15.32 22.20 -19.20
C GLN A 382 15.98 23.57 -19.22
N VAL A 383 17.31 23.59 -19.26
CA VAL A 383 18.07 24.83 -19.27
C VAL A 383 18.96 24.87 -20.51
N LEU A 384 18.75 25.89 -21.35
CA LEU A 384 19.74 26.31 -22.34
C LEU A 384 20.61 27.35 -21.66
N THR A 385 21.87 27.02 -21.42
CA THR A 385 22.82 27.88 -20.70
C THR A 385 23.14 29.14 -21.49
N SER A 386 23.46 30.23 -20.79
CA SER A 386 23.93 31.46 -21.41
C SER A 386 25.25 31.25 -22.17
N GLY A 387 25.45 31.97 -23.27
CA GLY A 387 26.62 31.87 -24.15
C GLY A 387 26.22 31.67 -25.61
N VAL A 388 26.80 32.48 -26.51
CA VAL A 388 26.59 32.30 -27.95
C VAL A 388 27.15 30.94 -28.36
N GLY A 389 26.36 30.15 -29.07
CA GLY A 389 26.71 28.80 -29.46
C GLY A 389 26.42 27.73 -28.39
N SER A 390 25.92 28.08 -27.21
CA SER A 390 25.47 27.08 -26.22
C SER A 390 24.41 26.16 -26.83
N VAL A 391 24.52 24.86 -26.53
CA VAL A 391 23.66 23.81 -27.11
C VAL A 391 22.90 23.07 -26.02
N LEU A 392 21.61 22.84 -26.25
CA LEU A 392 20.79 21.89 -25.50
C LEU A 392 20.24 20.82 -26.46
N THR A 393 20.53 19.55 -26.17
CA THR A 393 20.04 18.41 -26.95
C THR A 393 19.05 17.61 -26.12
N LEU A 394 17.88 17.34 -26.69
CA LEU A 394 16.79 16.61 -26.04
C LEU A 394 16.29 15.50 -26.97
N SER A 395 16.08 14.31 -26.41
CA SER A 395 15.62 13.15 -27.18
C SER A 395 14.24 12.68 -26.69
N PHE A 396 13.38 12.36 -27.65
CA PHE A 396 11.99 11.93 -27.47
C PHE A 396 11.80 10.56 -28.13
N GLN A 397 11.18 9.64 -27.41
CA GLN A 397 10.81 8.34 -27.96
C GLN A 397 9.60 8.48 -28.88
N GLU A 398 9.61 7.75 -29.99
CA GLU A 398 8.54 7.71 -31.00
C GLU A 398 8.07 6.25 -31.19
N THR A 399 6.96 6.04 -31.91
CA THR A 399 6.46 4.69 -32.25
C THR A 399 7.44 3.90 -33.14
N GLY A 400 8.42 4.55 -33.76
CA GLY A 400 9.10 4.00 -34.93
C GLY A 400 8.25 4.09 -36.19
N LEU A 401 8.89 3.98 -37.34
CA LEU A 401 8.23 3.57 -38.59
C LEU A 401 8.39 2.03 -38.74
N ALA A 402 7.79 1.42 -39.77
CA ALA A 402 7.89 -0.02 -40.04
C ALA A 402 9.35 -0.55 -40.05
N ASP A 403 9.59 -1.85 -40.11
CA ASP A 403 10.97 -2.39 -40.03
C ASP A 403 11.91 -1.79 -41.12
N PRO A 404 13.03 -1.13 -40.75
CA PRO A 404 13.98 -0.56 -41.70
C PRO A 404 14.61 -1.60 -42.66
N ALA A 405 14.63 -2.88 -42.31
CA ALA A 405 15.15 -3.93 -43.18
C ALA A 405 14.23 -4.28 -44.37
N THR A 406 12.96 -3.87 -44.33
CA THR A 406 11.98 -4.21 -45.37
C THR A 406 12.02 -3.28 -46.59
N ALA A 407 12.74 -2.15 -46.50
CA ALA A 407 12.84 -1.10 -47.53
C ALA A 407 11.47 -0.58 -48.05
N GLN A 408 10.41 -0.72 -47.26
CA GLN A 408 9.07 -0.28 -47.64
C GLN A 408 8.83 1.19 -47.28
N ALA A 409 8.14 1.89 -48.17
CA ALA A 409 7.59 3.21 -47.87
C ALA A 409 6.52 3.10 -46.77
N THR A 410 6.46 4.09 -45.89
CA THR A 410 5.52 4.13 -44.77
C THR A 410 4.64 5.37 -44.85
N VAL A 411 3.43 5.28 -44.29
CA VAL A 411 2.57 6.45 -44.10
C VAL A 411 3.29 7.42 -43.15
N PRO A 412 3.48 8.70 -43.54
CA PRO A 412 4.16 9.67 -42.70
C PRO A 412 3.44 9.92 -41.38
N LEU A 413 4.21 10.16 -40.31
CA LEU A 413 3.70 10.59 -39.02
C LEU A 413 3.83 12.10 -38.90
N CYS A 414 2.70 12.81 -38.84
CA CYS A 414 2.67 14.26 -38.64
C CYS A 414 2.70 14.60 -37.15
N ARG A 415 3.51 15.59 -36.77
CA ARG A 415 3.71 16.03 -35.38
C ARG A 415 3.94 17.54 -35.32
N THR A 416 3.91 18.09 -34.11
CA THR A 416 4.29 19.50 -33.86
C THR A 416 5.29 19.57 -32.72
N LEU A 417 6.47 20.13 -32.98
CA LEU A 417 7.40 20.53 -31.92
C LEU A 417 6.89 21.83 -31.29
N LEU A 418 6.71 21.82 -29.97
CA LEU A 418 6.41 22.98 -29.18
C LEU A 418 7.55 23.27 -28.20
N ILE A 419 8.05 24.50 -28.23
CA ILE A 419 8.99 25.04 -27.25
C ILE A 419 8.30 26.19 -26.53
N GLU A 420 8.23 26.13 -25.22
CA GLU A 420 7.82 27.21 -24.33
C GLU A 420 9.02 27.61 -23.50
N SER A 421 9.31 28.91 -23.40
CA SER A 421 10.53 29.39 -22.78
C SER A 421 10.33 30.61 -21.89
N LEU A 422 11.25 30.77 -20.95
CA LEU A 422 11.43 31.97 -20.16
C LEU A 422 12.93 32.29 -20.16
N THR A 423 13.31 33.46 -20.67
CA THR A 423 14.70 33.92 -20.60
C THR A 423 15.10 34.19 -19.14
N SER A 424 16.40 34.21 -18.85
CA SER A 424 16.93 34.59 -17.53
C SER A 424 16.51 36.01 -17.10
N GLY A 425 16.17 36.88 -18.06
CA GLY A 425 15.60 38.22 -17.82
C GLY A 425 14.08 38.26 -17.67
N GLY A 426 13.38 37.11 -17.66
CA GLY A 426 11.94 37.03 -17.44
C GLY A 426 11.06 37.24 -18.68
N VAL A 427 11.64 37.32 -19.88
CA VAL A 427 10.86 37.41 -21.13
C VAL A 427 10.39 36.02 -21.56
N SER A 428 9.08 35.85 -21.69
CA SER A 428 8.46 34.60 -22.16
C SER A 428 8.58 34.44 -23.68
N GLY A 429 8.79 33.20 -24.13
CA GLY A 429 8.87 32.85 -25.53
C GLY A 429 8.10 31.58 -25.88
N LYS A 430 7.75 31.43 -27.15
CA LYS A 430 7.05 30.28 -27.70
C LYS A 430 7.46 30.02 -29.14
N PHE A 431 7.72 28.77 -29.48
CA PHE A 431 7.96 28.31 -30.85
C PHE A 431 7.14 27.07 -31.16
N LYS A 432 6.47 27.07 -32.31
CA LYS A 432 5.75 25.91 -32.87
C LYS A 432 6.33 25.59 -34.23
N LEU A 433 6.70 24.34 -34.44
CA LEU A 433 7.20 23.84 -35.72
C LEU A 433 6.49 22.54 -36.09
N PRO A 434 5.56 22.58 -37.04
CA PRO A 434 5.01 21.36 -37.63
C PRO A 434 6.09 20.60 -38.40
N PHE A 435 6.06 19.28 -38.32
CA PHE A 435 6.97 18.41 -39.06
C PHE A 435 6.31 17.06 -39.38
N GLN A 436 6.89 16.34 -40.32
CA GLN A 436 6.54 14.96 -40.58
C GLN A 436 7.76 14.05 -40.50
N ILE A 437 7.55 12.83 -40.00
CA ILE A 437 8.54 11.76 -40.06
C ILE A 437 8.08 10.80 -41.16
N ARG A 438 8.94 10.55 -42.15
CA ARG A 438 8.63 9.63 -43.26
C ARG A 438 9.78 8.67 -43.54
N ARG A 439 9.44 7.55 -44.17
CA ARG A 439 10.42 6.66 -44.82
C ARG A 439 9.94 6.30 -46.21
N VAL A 440 10.86 6.41 -47.17
CA VAL A 440 10.64 6.01 -48.57
C VAL A 440 11.37 4.71 -48.91
N VAL A 441 12.62 4.55 -48.42
CA VAL A 441 13.47 3.36 -48.65
C VAL A 441 14.13 2.88 -47.36
N GLN A 442 15.44 3.07 -47.14
CA GLN A 442 16.17 2.45 -46.02
C GLN A 442 16.19 3.29 -44.72
N ALA A 443 16.18 4.62 -44.81
CA ALA A 443 16.28 5.49 -43.63
C ALA A 443 15.04 6.38 -43.45
N ALA A 444 14.60 6.53 -42.20
CA ALA A 444 13.64 7.55 -41.85
C ALA A 444 14.27 8.96 -41.97
N ASN A 445 13.43 9.93 -42.34
CA ASN A 445 13.81 11.33 -42.45
C ASN A 445 12.73 12.20 -41.80
N VAL A 446 13.13 13.40 -41.39
CA VAL A 446 12.23 14.44 -40.89
C VAL A 446 12.11 15.55 -41.93
N ASP A 447 10.89 15.90 -42.34
CA ASP A 447 10.65 17.11 -43.13
C ASP A 447 10.03 18.18 -42.24
N LEU A 448 10.63 19.37 -42.27
CA LEU A 448 10.23 20.50 -41.43
C LEU A 448 9.39 21.48 -42.26
N TYR A 449 8.20 21.82 -41.78
CA TYR A 449 7.33 22.80 -42.41
C TYR A 449 7.67 24.21 -41.91
N THR A 450 8.84 24.71 -42.29
CA THR A 450 9.38 25.98 -41.77
C THR A 450 8.53 27.20 -42.12
N SER A 451 7.81 27.19 -43.24
CA SER A 451 6.84 28.22 -43.63
C SER A 451 5.65 28.32 -42.66
N GLU A 452 5.32 27.23 -41.97
CA GLU A 452 4.25 27.15 -40.99
C GLU A 452 4.74 27.38 -39.56
N ALA A 453 6.06 27.52 -39.37
CA ALA A 453 6.62 27.79 -38.06
C ALA A 453 6.08 29.11 -37.50
N ARG A 454 5.84 29.14 -36.18
CA ARG A 454 5.36 30.32 -35.46
C ARG A 454 6.25 30.57 -34.25
N SER A 455 6.86 31.76 -34.21
CA SER A 455 7.69 32.22 -33.11
C SER A 455 7.06 33.44 -32.46
N SER A 456 7.08 33.48 -31.13
CA SER A 456 6.71 34.64 -30.32
C SER A 456 7.77 34.82 -29.22
N PRO A 457 8.49 35.96 -29.15
CA PRO A 457 8.50 37.06 -30.13
C PRO A 457 8.89 36.62 -31.54
N THR A 458 8.40 37.32 -32.57
CA THR A 458 8.65 36.96 -33.97
C THR A 458 10.15 36.92 -34.29
N GLY A 459 10.61 35.85 -34.94
CA GLY A 459 12.00 35.66 -35.34
C GLY A 459 12.96 35.22 -34.24
N ALA A 460 12.52 35.19 -32.97
CA ALA A 460 13.38 34.78 -31.84
C ALA A 460 13.81 33.31 -31.92
N TYR A 461 12.93 32.45 -32.43
CA TYR A 461 13.21 31.04 -32.71
C TYR A 461 12.95 30.75 -34.18
N ALA A 462 13.87 30.04 -34.82
CA ALA A 462 13.72 29.59 -36.20
C ALA A 462 14.62 28.37 -36.46
N VAL A 463 14.35 27.65 -37.55
CA VAL A 463 15.26 26.58 -38.02
C VAL A 463 16.54 27.19 -38.62
N THR A 464 16.40 28.32 -39.30
CA THR A 464 17.50 29.10 -39.89
C THR A 464 17.26 30.58 -39.65
N GLY A 465 18.32 31.33 -39.33
CA GLY A 465 18.27 32.79 -39.21
C GLY A 465 17.55 33.30 -37.96
N ALA A 466 17.48 32.49 -36.89
CA ALA A 466 16.91 32.95 -35.63
C ALA A 466 17.75 34.07 -35.02
N THR A 467 17.11 35.06 -34.40
CA THR A 467 17.84 36.07 -33.62
C THR A 467 18.16 35.59 -32.21
N GLY A 468 17.38 34.63 -31.68
CA GLY A 468 17.54 34.11 -30.32
C GLY A 468 18.09 32.69 -30.28
N VAL A 469 17.37 31.71 -30.86
CA VAL A 469 17.72 30.27 -30.80
C VAL A 469 17.46 29.59 -32.13
N ASN A 470 18.49 28.96 -32.69
CA ASN A 470 18.34 28.06 -33.83
C ASN A 470 17.84 26.69 -33.34
N VAL A 471 16.85 26.13 -34.03
CA VAL A 471 16.19 24.87 -33.70
C VAL A 471 16.43 23.85 -34.81
N SER A 472 16.99 22.70 -34.49
CA SER A 472 17.07 21.58 -35.43
C SER A 472 16.40 20.33 -34.87
N LEU A 473 15.87 19.51 -35.79
CA LEU A 473 15.33 18.19 -35.48
C LEU A 473 16.06 17.16 -36.34
N ALA A 474 16.29 15.98 -35.76
CA ALA A 474 16.76 14.80 -36.46
C ALA A 474 16.03 13.56 -35.95
N VAL A 475 15.94 12.53 -36.79
CA VAL A 475 15.44 11.21 -36.39
C VAL A 475 16.52 10.16 -36.63
N ASN A 476 16.53 9.09 -35.85
CA ASN A 476 17.37 7.93 -36.14
C ASN A 476 16.79 7.10 -37.32
N ALA A 477 17.56 6.14 -37.83
CA ALA A 477 17.23 5.42 -39.06
C ALA A 477 15.87 4.69 -39.01
N ASP A 478 15.51 4.17 -37.83
CA ASP A 478 14.26 3.46 -37.58
C ASP A 478 13.10 4.39 -37.14
N ALA A 479 13.36 5.68 -36.93
CA ALA A 479 12.44 6.69 -36.38
C ALA A 479 11.89 6.36 -34.98
N THR A 480 12.62 5.60 -34.17
CA THR A 480 12.25 5.36 -32.77
C THR A 480 12.67 6.50 -31.85
N LEU A 481 13.53 7.41 -32.32
CA LEU A 481 14.01 8.56 -31.57
C LEU A 481 14.02 9.84 -32.41
N THR A 482 13.35 10.88 -31.91
CA THR A 482 13.47 12.26 -32.39
C THR A 482 14.40 13.04 -31.47
N THR A 483 15.43 13.68 -32.03
CA THR A 483 16.37 14.54 -31.31
C THR A 483 16.13 16.00 -31.69
N VAL A 484 15.86 16.84 -30.71
CA VAL A 484 15.74 18.29 -30.82
C VAL A 484 17.02 18.93 -30.31
N THR A 485 17.64 19.77 -31.12
CA THR A 485 18.83 20.54 -30.72
C THR A 485 18.53 22.03 -30.77
N LEU A 486 18.78 22.71 -29.67
CA LEU A 486 18.62 24.16 -29.53
C LEU A 486 20.00 24.79 -29.41
N THR A 487 20.32 25.73 -30.29
CA THR A 487 21.60 26.46 -30.28
C THR A 487 21.34 27.94 -30.02
N SER A 488 21.90 28.49 -28.94
CA SER A 488 21.76 29.91 -28.60
C SER A 488 22.50 30.79 -29.61
N VAL A 489 21.82 31.79 -30.15
CA VAL A 489 22.39 32.78 -31.10
C VAL A 489 22.73 34.08 -30.37
N ASP A 490 21.86 34.55 -29.48
CA ASP A 490 22.02 35.78 -28.71
C ASP A 490 22.79 35.62 -27.39
N GLY A 491 23.12 34.37 -27.02
CA GLY A 491 23.78 34.02 -25.77
C GLY A 491 22.94 34.18 -24.49
N ILE A 492 21.62 34.40 -24.60
CA ILE A 492 20.75 34.55 -23.44
C ILE A 492 20.37 33.18 -22.85
N GLY A 493 20.55 33.00 -21.55
CA GLY A 493 20.12 31.78 -20.85
C GLY A 493 18.60 31.64 -20.80
N ARG A 494 18.08 30.42 -20.93
CA ARG A 494 16.64 30.14 -21.02
C ARG A 494 16.24 28.89 -20.24
N PHE A 495 15.13 29.01 -19.52
CA PHE A 495 14.37 27.88 -18.97
C PHE A 495 13.32 27.45 -19.98
N LEU A 496 13.24 26.15 -20.23
CA LEU A 496 12.54 25.58 -21.38
C LEU A 496 11.62 24.43 -20.95
N ARG A 497 10.46 24.38 -21.59
CA ARG A 497 9.66 23.18 -21.75
C ARG A 497 9.60 22.84 -23.24
N VAL A 498 9.99 21.62 -23.59
CA VAL A 498 9.99 21.13 -24.97
C VAL A 498 9.11 19.89 -25.06
N THR A 499 8.23 19.84 -26.05
CA THR A 499 7.22 18.78 -26.19
C THR A 499 6.96 18.50 -27.67
N ILE A 500 6.83 17.22 -28.02
CA ILE A 500 6.28 16.80 -29.32
C ILE A 500 4.81 16.52 -29.12
N LEU A 501 3.94 17.30 -29.76
CA LEU A 501 2.50 17.15 -29.65
C LEU A 501 2.02 16.02 -30.56
N ASP A 502 1.08 15.23 -30.03
CA ASP A 502 0.25 14.33 -30.82
C ASP A 502 -0.82 15.21 -31.51
N ASN A 503 -0.83 15.24 -32.85
CA ASN A 503 -1.63 16.18 -33.63
C ASN A 503 -3.09 15.71 -33.76
#